data_AF-A0A2D4XP35-F1
#
_entry.id   AF-A0A2D4XP35-F1
#
_cell.length_a   1.000
_cell.length_b   1.000
_cell.length_c   1.000
_cell.angle_alpha   90.00
_cell.angle_beta   90.00
_cell.angle_gamma   90.00
#
_symmetry.space_group_name_H-M   'P 1'
#
loop_
_entity.id
_entity.type
_entity.pdbx_description
1 polymer ?
#
loop_
_entity_poly.entity_id
_entity_poly.type
_entity_poly.pdbx_seq_one_letter_code
_entity_poly.pdbx_strand_id
1 'polypeptide(L)'
;MENENTFKLCITMAGAVSAGAYTAGVLDYLIETLDLWEKAKEKNRKLGVAHPDYDHTIPMHQVEIDVISGSSAGGISGSLTFMALADKKFKSFNKDNPSGTDNIFYKSWVDMGNTAENSTVDKLLNNGDLKEYGEVRSLLNTQAIDVIADEALAVREQRKIPKYASDNLDVILTTTNLRGINFMVNFDDSGRDTSKGTVITNHGGFFRYKLKNDKYPTGIPTKEDELYYVLDLSNETHLQYLKDATLSTAAFPIGLKSREVAISSEYIKRYPKYLFNKSKGIEPLLPEGAIYKFNSVDGGVINNEPYGIGLKVLREKNPKSIEACKYGVIMIDPFPNKDHDVAESGSGIMSIAGGLLKALRNQVMFNQDGILDALDMTDRTKFLIEPIRKIEKDGKWVRPKNDLAAAPIGGFAGFLSRDFREHDFQLGRKNCQVFLRYYFAVASEDIEKRLSIVPNSAIKDRYQFSVPAMDPNGEKFFPIIPDMRVLRNFDNQVDKINYGKDAEIQDLPYPKLSFSEFESRYKSKIKDRIGLIVKHLLKNKFLSFLANFFYAKNAGYKFVKEALEKELGENDLLK
;
A
#
# COMPACT_ATOMS: atom_id res chain seq x y z
N MET A 1 27.16 4.83 7.88
CA MET A 1 27.44 6.01 7.05
C MET A 1 26.69 5.84 5.74
N GLU A 2 26.09 6.91 5.23
CA GLU A 2 25.39 6.93 3.94
C GLU A 2 26.31 6.45 2.80
N ASN A 3 25.83 5.57 1.93
CA ASN A 3 26.58 5.13 0.75
C ASN A 3 26.18 5.99 -0.46
N GLU A 4 27.05 6.96 -0.79
CA GLU A 4 26.82 7.96 -1.83
C GLU A 4 26.77 7.38 -3.27
N ASN A 5 27.10 6.10 -3.45
CA ASN A 5 27.04 5.41 -4.75
C ASN A 5 25.75 4.59 -4.95
N THR A 6 24.77 4.75 -4.06
CA THR A 6 23.51 3.99 -4.10
C THR A 6 22.33 4.90 -4.40
N PHE A 7 21.50 4.51 -5.36
CA PHE A 7 20.24 5.20 -5.63
C PHE A 7 19.18 4.79 -4.59
N LYS A 8 18.64 5.76 -3.85
CA LYS A 8 17.72 5.51 -2.72
C LYS A 8 16.26 5.56 -3.14
N LEU A 9 15.48 4.56 -2.74
CA LEU A 9 14.05 4.48 -3.06
C LEU A 9 13.17 4.67 -1.83
N CYS A 10 12.14 5.51 -2.01
CA CYS A 10 10.96 5.52 -1.16
C CYS A 10 9.77 4.95 -1.95
N ILE A 11 9.15 3.89 -1.46
CA ILE A 11 7.90 3.35 -2.02
C ILE A 11 6.76 3.82 -1.11
N THR A 12 5.86 4.64 -1.65
CA THR A 12 4.68 5.14 -0.94
C THR A 12 3.42 4.57 -1.59
N MET A 13 2.46 4.12 -0.78
CA MET A 13 1.29 3.38 -1.27
C MET A 13 0.00 3.94 -0.69
N ALA A 14 -0.93 4.28 -1.58
CA ALA A 14 -2.21 4.82 -1.19
C ALA A 14 -3.16 3.76 -0.62
N GLY A 15 -4.15 4.23 0.14
CA GLY A 15 -5.24 3.39 0.62
C GLY A 15 -6.28 3.12 -0.46
N ALA A 16 -6.72 1.86 -0.58
CA ALA A 16 -7.57 1.41 -1.68
C ALA A 16 -8.51 0.23 -1.36
N VAL A 17 -8.76 -0.05 -0.07
CA VAL A 17 -9.64 -1.16 0.37
C VAL A 17 -9.29 -2.48 -0.35
N SER A 18 -10.19 -3.07 -1.15
CA SER A 18 -9.95 -4.35 -1.82
C SER A 18 -9.16 -4.24 -3.13
N ALA A 19 -9.01 -3.02 -3.67
CA ALA A 19 -8.09 -2.74 -4.77
C ALA A 19 -6.62 -2.76 -4.34
N GLY A 20 -6.33 -3.06 -3.05
CA GLY A 20 -4.99 -3.45 -2.60
C GLY A 20 -4.38 -4.61 -3.39
N ALA A 21 -5.21 -5.45 -4.04
CA ALA A 21 -4.74 -6.47 -4.97
C ALA A 21 -3.89 -5.88 -6.11
N TYR A 22 -4.24 -4.70 -6.62
CA TYR A 22 -3.43 -3.98 -7.61
C TYR A 22 -2.05 -3.62 -7.05
N THR A 23 -2.01 -2.95 -5.90
CA THR A 23 -0.76 -2.56 -5.22
C THR A 23 0.12 -3.78 -4.93
N ALA A 24 -0.49 -4.87 -4.49
CA ALA A 24 0.18 -6.13 -4.23
C ALA A 24 0.81 -6.74 -5.49
N GLY A 25 0.12 -6.66 -6.63
CA GLY A 25 0.66 -7.06 -7.93
C GLY A 25 1.85 -6.21 -8.38
N VAL A 26 1.79 -4.89 -8.16
CA VAL A 26 2.90 -3.98 -8.45
C VAL A 26 4.15 -4.37 -7.64
N LEU A 27 4.00 -4.55 -6.33
CA LEU A 27 5.10 -4.92 -5.44
C LEU A 27 5.67 -6.30 -5.76
N ASP A 28 4.80 -7.26 -6.05
CA ASP A 28 5.22 -8.62 -6.41
C ASP A 28 6.13 -8.62 -7.65
N TYR A 29 5.76 -7.86 -8.69
CA TYR A 29 6.58 -7.71 -9.89
C TYR A 29 7.86 -6.92 -9.66
N LEU A 30 7.81 -5.87 -8.84
CA LEU A 30 8.97 -5.06 -8.48
C LEU A 30 10.03 -5.91 -7.75
N ILE A 31 9.61 -6.67 -6.72
CA ILE A 31 10.49 -7.57 -5.97
C ILE A 31 11.04 -8.66 -6.88
N GLU A 32 10.21 -9.25 -7.74
CA GLU A 32 10.67 -10.27 -8.70
C GLU A 32 11.77 -9.72 -9.62
N THR A 33 11.58 -8.50 -10.13
CA THR A 33 12.53 -7.86 -11.04
C THR A 33 13.84 -7.51 -10.33
N LEU A 34 13.77 -7.00 -9.09
CA LEU A 34 14.94 -6.74 -8.25
C LEU A 34 15.70 -8.04 -7.92
N ASP A 35 14.99 -9.14 -7.61
CA ASP A 35 15.59 -10.44 -7.36
C ASP A 35 16.32 -11.00 -8.59
N LEU A 36 15.71 -10.91 -9.77
CA LEU A 36 16.35 -11.33 -11.03
C LEU A 36 17.62 -10.53 -11.30
N TRP A 37 17.56 -9.20 -11.13
CA TRP A 37 18.71 -8.34 -11.36
C TRP A 37 19.81 -8.56 -10.31
N GLU A 38 19.47 -8.73 -9.04
CA GLU A 38 20.46 -9.02 -8.00
C GLU A 38 21.14 -10.37 -8.23
N LYS A 39 20.39 -11.41 -8.62
CA LYS A 39 20.97 -12.71 -9.01
C LYS A 39 21.95 -12.59 -10.19
N ALA A 40 21.62 -11.79 -11.20
CA ALA A 40 22.53 -11.52 -12.32
C ALA A 40 23.81 -10.79 -11.86
N LYS A 41 23.67 -9.75 -11.02
CA LYS A 41 24.82 -9.04 -10.41
C LYS A 41 25.67 -9.97 -9.56
N GLU A 42 25.07 -10.85 -8.76
CA GLU A 42 25.80 -11.83 -7.94
C GLU A 42 26.60 -12.82 -8.77
N LYS A 43 26.04 -13.32 -9.89
CA LYS A 43 26.78 -14.16 -10.84
C LYS A 43 28.00 -13.42 -11.38
N ASN A 44 27.82 -12.19 -11.88
CA ASN A 44 28.93 -11.38 -12.40
C ASN A 44 30.00 -11.08 -11.35
N ARG A 45 29.62 -10.77 -10.11
CA ARG A 45 30.57 -10.54 -9.01
C ARG A 45 31.40 -11.80 -8.69
N LYS A 46 30.81 -13.00 -8.78
CA LYS A 46 31.52 -14.26 -8.53
C LYS A 46 32.51 -14.61 -9.65
N LEU A 47 32.15 -14.32 -10.90
CA LEU A 47 33.00 -14.60 -12.06
C LEU A 47 34.17 -13.60 -12.17
N GLY A 48 33.90 -12.31 -11.94
CA GLY A 48 34.86 -11.23 -12.18
C GLY A 48 34.92 -10.83 -13.66
N VAL A 49 35.25 -9.56 -13.92
CA VAL A 49 35.13 -8.93 -15.25
C VAL A 49 35.96 -9.60 -16.34
N ALA A 50 37.08 -10.24 -15.98
CA ALA A 50 37.96 -10.91 -16.93
C ALA A 50 37.51 -12.34 -17.32
N HIS A 51 36.48 -12.88 -16.67
CA HIS A 51 36.00 -14.23 -16.94
C HIS A 51 35.21 -14.27 -18.27
N PRO A 52 35.39 -15.28 -19.14
CA PRO A 52 34.71 -15.35 -20.44
C PRO A 52 33.18 -15.37 -20.33
N ASP A 53 32.64 -15.96 -19.25
CA ASP A 53 31.19 -16.00 -18.99
C ASP A 53 30.64 -14.76 -18.25
N TYR A 54 31.44 -13.70 -18.06
CA TYR A 54 30.96 -12.45 -17.48
C TYR A 54 29.95 -11.80 -18.43
N ASP A 55 28.72 -11.56 -17.97
CA ASP A 55 27.70 -10.93 -18.79
C ASP A 55 27.89 -9.41 -18.79
N HIS A 56 28.52 -8.89 -19.84
CA HIS A 56 28.78 -7.46 -20.02
C HIS A 56 27.52 -6.61 -20.25
N THR A 57 26.35 -7.22 -20.40
CA THR A 57 25.08 -6.50 -20.53
C THR A 57 24.47 -6.14 -19.19
N ILE A 58 24.93 -6.69 -18.06
CA ILE A 58 24.30 -6.47 -16.74
C ILE A 58 24.80 -5.16 -16.10
N PRO A 59 23.91 -4.19 -15.81
CA PRO A 59 24.28 -2.99 -15.08
C PRO A 59 24.62 -3.32 -13.63
N MET A 60 25.73 -2.78 -13.12
CA MET A 60 26.24 -3.10 -11.79
C MET A 60 25.98 -2.00 -10.75
N HIS A 61 25.19 -0.96 -11.07
CA HIS A 61 24.79 0.08 -10.11
C HIS A 61 23.95 -0.50 -8.97
N GLN A 62 23.86 0.25 -7.88
CA GLN A 62 23.10 -0.14 -6.70
C GLN A 62 21.86 0.74 -6.55
N VAL A 63 20.74 0.07 -6.30
CA VAL A 63 19.44 0.66 -5.98
C VAL A 63 18.98 0.00 -4.69
N GLU A 64 18.49 0.80 -3.74
CA GLU A 64 18.09 0.32 -2.43
C GLU A 64 16.74 0.88 -2.02
N ILE A 65 15.79 0.01 -1.68
CA ILE A 65 14.56 0.36 -0.99
C ILE A 65 14.93 0.73 0.44
N ASP A 66 14.78 2.01 0.76
CA ASP A 66 15.20 2.56 2.04
C ASP A 66 14.01 3.02 2.90
N VAL A 67 12.89 3.36 2.27
CA VAL A 67 11.64 3.71 2.96
C VAL A 67 10.45 3.07 2.25
N ILE A 68 9.54 2.51 3.04
CA ILE A 68 8.22 2.07 2.62
C ILE A 68 7.20 2.84 3.47
N SER A 69 6.24 3.52 2.85
CA SER A 69 5.10 4.12 3.55
C SER A 69 3.79 3.66 2.95
N GLY A 70 2.78 3.45 3.80
CA GLY A 70 1.49 2.94 3.34
C GLY A 70 0.33 3.30 4.25
N SER A 71 -0.83 3.47 3.62
CA SER A 71 -2.12 3.70 4.29
C SER A 71 -3.11 2.62 3.86
N SER A 72 -3.97 2.15 4.78
CA SER A 72 -4.99 1.14 4.46
C SER A 72 -4.40 -0.09 3.74
N ALA A 73 -4.94 -0.43 2.57
CA ALA A 73 -4.43 -1.44 1.66
C ALA A 73 -2.94 -1.28 1.30
N GLY A 74 -2.46 -0.05 1.12
CA GLY A 74 -1.04 0.25 0.93
C GLY A 74 -0.21 -0.06 2.17
N GLY A 75 -0.75 0.19 3.37
CA GLY A 75 -0.10 -0.15 4.64
C GLY A 75 -0.01 -1.67 4.88
N ILE A 76 -1.06 -2.42 4.54
CA ILE A 76 -1.01 -3.89 4.50
C ILE A 76 0.08 -4.34 3.54
N SER A 77 0.09 -3.81 2.32
CA SER A 77 1.06 -4.21 1.30
C SER A 77 2.51 -3.84 1.68
N GLY A 78 2.71 -2.73 2.40
CA GLY A 78 4.01 -2.38 2.99
C GLY A 78 4.45 -3.35 4.08
N SER A 79 3.53 -3.78 4.94
CA SER A 79 3.80 -4.81 5.96
C SER A 79 4.13 -6.16 5.31
N LEU A 80 3.40 -6.55 4.26
CA LEU A 80 3.71 -7.76 3.49
C LEU A 80 5.07 -7.66 2.79
N THR A 81 5.42 -6.50 2.22
CA THR A 81 6.75 -6.28 1.62
C THR A 81 7.86 -6.46 2.65
N PHE A 82 7.66 -5.94 3.85
CA PHE A 82 8.59 -6.12 4.97
C PHE A 82 8.83 -7.60 5.28
N MET A 83 7.77 -8.41 5.29
CA MET A 83 7.84 -9.85 5.50
C MET A 83 8.47 -10.58 4.30
N ALA A 84 8.14 -10.21 3.06
CA ALA A 84 8.69 -10.81 1.84
C ALA A 84 10.23 -10.65 1.77
N LEU A 85 10.75 -9.51 2.21
CA LEU A 85 12.19 -9.24 2.26
C LEU A 85 12.90 -10.07 3.34
N ALA A 86 12.20 -10.42 4.42
CA ALA A 86 12.74 -11.12 5.59
C ALA A 86 12.55 -12.66 5.55
N ASP A 87 11.62 -13.17 4.74
CA ASP A 87 11.32 -14.60 4.63
C ASP A 87 11.98 -15.23 3.39
N LYS A 88 12.80 -16.26 3.61
CA LYS A 88 13.45 -17.04 2.54
C LYS A 88 12.46 -17.81 1.67
N LYS A 89 11.30 -18.17 2.22
CA LYS A 89 10.29 -18.96 1.49
C LYS A 89 9.48 -18.13 0.51
N PHE A 90 9.51 -16.80 0.61
CA PHE A 90 8.79 -15.93 -0.31
C PHE A 90 9.15 -16.24 -1.77
N LYS A 91 8.12 -16.41 -2.61
CA LYS A 91 8.25 -16.62 -4.05
C LYS A 91 7.28 -15.72 -4.78
N SER A 92 7.80 -14.90 -5.70
CA SER A 92 6.95 -14.09 -6.58
C SER A 92 6.01 -14.97 -7.41
N PHE A 93 4.85 -14.42 -7.78
CA PHE A 93 3.98 -15.06 -8.76
C PHE A 93 4.67 -14.98 -10.12
N ASN A 94 4.68 -16.04 -10.91
CA ASN A 94 5.18 -16.02 -12.30
C ASN A 94 4.82 -17.35 -12.98
N LYS A 95 5.35 -17.62 -14.18
CA LYS A 95 5.15 -18.86 -14.92
C LYS A 95 5.55 -20.11 -14.13
N ASP A 96 6.56 -20.00 -13.26
CA ASP A 96 7.09 -21.11 -12.46
C ASP A 96 6.36 -21.26 -11.12
N ASN A 97 5.60 -20.23 -10.72
CA ASN A 97 4.72 -20.23 -9.55
C ASN A 97 3.32 -19.68 -9.87
N PRO A 98 2.57 -20.30 -10.80
CA PRO A 98 1.30 -19.76 -11.29
C PRO A 98 0.16 -19.86 -10.29
N SER A 99 0.34 -20.60 -9.18
CA SER A 99 -0.64 -20.72 -8.09
C SER A 99 -0.37 -19.76 -6.93
N GLY A 100 0.70 -18.95 -7.01
CA GLY A 100 1.13 -18.07 -5.92
C GLY A 100 1.49 -18.84 -4.65
N THR A 101 2.06 -20.04 -4.77
CA THR A 101 2.52 -20.81 -3.60
C THR A 101 3.65 -20.05 -2.92
N ASP A 102 3.58 -19.91 -1.60
CA ASP A 102 4.47 -19.06 -0.79
C ASP A 102 4.54 -17.58 -1.24
N ASN A 103 3.52 -17.11 -1.96
CA ASN A 103 3.38 -15.71 -2.32
C ASN A 103 2.41 -15.01 -1.36
N ILE A 104 2.95 -14.32 -0.36
CA ILE A 104 2.13 -13.68 0.67
C ILE A 104 1.23 -12.56 0.12
N PHE A 105 1.62 -11.90 -0.98
CA PHE A 105 0.79 -10.90 -1.65
C PHE A 105 -0.45 -11.54 -2.28
N TYR A 106 -0.25 -12.56 -3.11
CA TYR A 106 -1.31 -13.29 -3.79
C TYR A 106 -2.23 -14.00 -2.80
N LYS A 107 -1.67 -14.63 -1.75
CA LYS A 107 -2.47 -15.29 -0.71
C LYS A 107 -3.33 -14.30 0.08
N SER A 108 -2.78 -13.15 0.44
CA SER A 108 -3.50 -12.15 1.24
C SER A 108 -4.54 -11.39 0.41
N TRP A 109 -4.22 -11.06 -0.84
CA TRP A 109 -5.04 -10.16 -1.66
C TRP A 109 -5.88 -10.85 -2.73
N VAL A 110 -5.39 -11.90 -3.38
CA VAL A 110 -6.14 -12.60 -4.43
C VAL A 110 -6.97 -13.71 -3.83
N ASP A 111 -6.33 -14.65 -3.13
CA ASP A 111 -7.06 -15.73 -2.46
C ASP A 111 -7.90 -15.17 -1.31
N MET A 112 -7.32 -14.33 -0.45
CA MET A 112 -8.01 -13.61 0.64
C MET A 112 -8.91 -14.55 1.47
N GLY A 113 -8.38 -15.72 1.82
CA GLY A 113 -9.11 -16.73 2.56
C GLY A 113 -10.19 -17.48 1.74
N ASN A 114 -10.24 -17.36 0.42
CA ASN A 114 -11.04 -18.28 -0.40
C ASN A 114 -10.52 -19.71 -0.23
N THR A 115 -11.46 -20.64 -0.05
CA THR A 115 -11.26 -22.08 0.03
C THR A 115 -12.24 -22.77 -0.93
N ALA A 116 -12.10 -24.08 -1.14
CA ALA A 116 -13.04 -24.82 -1.97
C ALA A 116 -14.48 -24.76 -1.41
N GLU A 117 -14.62 -24.72 -0.09
CA GLU A 117 -15.90 -24.77 0.62
C GLU A 117 -16.47 -23.39 0.92
N ASN A 118 -15.62 -22.40 1.21
CA ASN A 118 -16.03 -21.05 1.62
C ASN A 118 -15.30 -19.95 0.85
N SER A 119 -16.06 -19.03 0.27
CA SER A 119 -15.54 -17.81 -0.34
C SER A 119 -15.23 -16.73 0.71
N THR A 120 -14.51 -15.68 0.30
CA THR A 120 -14.36 -14.45 1.10
C THR A 120 -15.71 -13.90 1.55
N VAL A 121 -16.70 -13.83 0.65
CA VAL A 121 -18.05 -13.32 0.96
C VAL A 121 -18.73 -14.16 2.04
N ASP A 122 -18.60 -15.50 1.96
CA ASP A 122 -19.17 -16.40 2.99
C ASP A 122 -18.61 -16.10 4.38
N LYS A 123 -17.30 -15.84 4.45
CA LYS A 123 -16.60 -15.53 5.69
C LYS A 123 -16.97 -14.15 6.24
N LEU A 124 -17.03 -13.12 5.38
CA LEU A 124 -17.40 -11.76 5.76
C LEU A 124 -18.87 -11.63 6.18
N LEU A 125 -19.77 -12.46 5.63
CA LEU A 125 -21.19 -12.49 6.00
C LEU A 125 -21.50 -13.43 7.18
N ASN A 126 -20.51 -14.17 7.68
CA ASN A 126 -20.72 -15.09 8.80
C ASN A 126 -21.14 -14.32 10.06
N ASN A 127 -22.15 -14.83 10.78
CA ASN A 127 -22.75 -14.15 11.94
C ASN A 127 -22.12 -14.47 13.30
N GLY A 128 -20.98 -15.17 13.32
CA GLY A 128 -20.27 -15.57 14.54
C GLY A 128 -19.91 -14.39 15.42
N ASP A 129 -19.35 -13.33 14.81
CA ASP A 129 -18.98 -12.08 15.49
C ASP A 129 -20.16 -11.45 16.25
N LEU A 130 -21.31 -11.30 15.61
CA LEU A 130 -22.48 -10.68 16.21
C LEU A 130 -23.05 -11.52 17.37
N LYS A 131 -22.98 -12.84 17.26
CA LYS A 131 -23.46 -13.77 18.31
C LYS A 131 -22.51 -13.82 19.49
N GLU A 132 -21.21 -13.79 19.24
CA GLU A 132 -20.16 -13.86 20.25
C GLU A 132 -20.11 -12.57 21.09
N TYR A 133 -20.08 -11.40 20.44
CA TYR A 133 -19.94 -10.14 21.15
C TYR A 133 -21.24 -9.64 21.78
N GLY A 134 -22.39 -10.03 21.23
CA GLY A 134 -23.68 -9.47 21.68
C GLY A 134 -23.85 -7.98 21.36
N GLU A 135 -23.04 -7.43 20.44
CA GLU A 135 -23.10 -6.05 19.96
C GLU A 135 -22.60 -5.93 18.52
N VAL A 136 -22.92 -4.81 17.85
CA VAL A 136 -22.46 -4.55 16.48
C VAL A 136 -21.16 -3.76 16.52
N ARG A 137 -20.05 -4.42 16.16
CA ARG A 137 -18.71 -3.78 16.05
C ARG A 137 -18.36 -3.37 14.62
N SER A 138 -18.99 -3.98 13.63
CA SER A 138 -18.80 -3.68 12.20
C SER A 138 -19.90 -4.29 11.34
N LEU A 139 -20.07 -3.78 10.12
CA LEU A 139 -21.02 -4.34 9.15
C LEU A 139 -20.59 -5.71 8.63
N LEU A 140 -19.30 -5.97 8.49
CA LEU A 140 -18.74 -7.25 8.03
C LEU A 140 -18.01 -7.97 9.16
N ASN A 141 -18.01 -9.31 9.12
CA ASN A 141 -17.26 -10.12 10.06
C ASN A 141 -15.77 -10.09 9.68
N THR A 142 -14.96 -9.61 10.61
CA THR A 142 -13.52 -9.40 10.40
C THR A 142 -12.63 -10.55 10.87
N GLN A 143 -13.20 -11.61 11.45
CA GLN A 143 -12.43 -12.77 11.94
C GLN A 143 -11.58 -13.40 10.81
N ALA A 144 -12.09 -13.44 9.58
CA ALA A 144 -11.33 -13.96 8.45
C ALA A 144 -10.12 -13.10 8.09
N ILE A 145 -10.20 -11.78 8.29
CA ILE A 145 -9.09 -10.86 8.08
C ILE A 145 -8.03 -11.09 9.18
N ASP A 146 -8.46 -11.35 10.41
CA ASP A 146 -7.55 -11.66 11.51
C ASP A 146 -6.75 -12.94 11.23
N VAL A 147 -7.41 -13.99 10.73
CA VAL A 147 -6.77 -15.25 10.32
C VAL A 147 -5.78 -15.03 9.17
N ILE A 148 -6.14 -14.25 8.15
CA ILE A 148 -5.22 -13.93 7.04
C ILE A 148 -3.99 -13.20 7.57
N ALA A 149 -4.17 -12.26 8.50
CA ALA A 149 -3.05 -11.54 9.10
C ALA A 149 -2.15 -12.45 9.94
N ASP A 150 -2.71 -13.40 10.69
CA ASP A 150 -1.95 -14.42 11.42
C ASP A 150 -1.10 -15.30 10.49
N GLU A 151 -1.67 -15.73 9.36
CA GLU A 151 -0.97 -16.57 8.40
C GLU A 151 0.11 -15.81 7.61
N ALA A 152 -0.12 -14.53 7.31
CA ALA A 152 0.75 -13.71 6.49
C ALA A 152 1.88 -13.03 7.27
N LEU A 153 1.63 -12.62 8.52
CA LEU A 153 2.59 -11.92 9.38
C LEU A 153 3.33 -12.88 10.30
N ALA A 154 3.86 -13.95 9.72
CA ALA A 154 4.71 -14.93 10.39
C ALA A 154 5.96 -15.15 9.54
N VAL A 155 7.16 -15.05 10.14
CA VAL A 155 8.39 -15.42 9.43
C VAL A 155 8.58 -16.92 9.53
N ARG A 156 8.55 -17.60 8.39
CA ARG A 156 8.70 -19.06 8.35
C ARG A 156 10.16 -19.47 8.39
N GLU A 157 11.01 -18.78 7.63
CA GLU A 157 12.46 -18.99 7.63
C GLU A 157 13.17 -17.65 7.38
N GLN A 158 13.89 -17.15 8.37
CA GLN A 158 14.61 -15.88 8.22
C GLN A 158 15.70 -15.97 7.15
N ARG A 159 15.81 -14.93 6.32
CA ARG A 159 16.94 -14.71 5.40
C ARG A 159 17.68 -13.42 5.74
N LYS A 160 18.91 -13.31 5.25
CA LYS A 160 19.57 -12.02 5.14
C LYS A 160 18.78 -11.15 4.15
N ILE A 161 18.56 -9.90 4.53
CA ILE A 161 17.91 -8.90 3.68
C ILE A 161 18.66 -8.78 2.34
N PRO A 162 17.94 -8.78 1.20
CA PRO A 162 18.55 -8.63 -0.11
C PRO A 162 19.31 -7.31 -0.24
N LYS A 163 20.35 -7.25 -1.08
CA LYS A 163 21.17 -6.02 -1.24
C LYS A 163 20.42 -4.84 -1.85
N TYR A 164 19.25 -5.06 -2.44
CA TYR A 164 18.37 -4.01 -2.93
C TYR A 164 17.40 -3.47 -1.87
N ALA A 165 17.50 -3.93 -0.62
CA ALA A 165 16.76 -3.41 0.52
C ALA A 165 17.75 -2.99 1.61
N SER A 166 17.52 -1.81 2.18
CA SER A 166 18.39 -1.22 3.19
C SER A 166 18.43 -2.04 4.47
N ASP A 167 19.61 -2.21 5.06
CA ASP A 167 19.72 -2.72 6.43
C ASP A 167 19.16 -1.74 7.48
N ASN A 168 18.80 -0.53 7.04
CA ASN A 168 18.15 0.51 7.81
C ASN A 168 16.73 0.80 7.28
N LEU A 169 16.09 -0.13 6.56
CA LEU A 169 14.76 0.05 5.96
C LEU A 169 13.72 0.50 7.00
N ASP A 170 12.99 1.58 6.70
CA ASP A 170 11.84 2.03 7.47
C ASP A 170 10.53 1.58 6.82
N VAL A 171 9.61 1.06 7.63
CA VAL A 171 8.22 0.81 7.23
C VAL A 171 7.29 1.70 8.04
N ILE A 172 6.52 2.53 7.35
CA ILE A 172 5.65 3.54 7.93
C ILE A 172 4.20 3.19 7.61
N LEU A 173 3.38 3.01 8.64
CA LEU A 173 1.97 2.67 8.52
C LEU A 173 1.13 3.79 9.12
N THR A 174 0.30 4.48 8.33
CA THR A 174 -0.55 5.55 8.86
C THR A 174 -1.70 4.99 9.67
N THR A 175 -2.20 5.77 10.62
CA THR A 175 -3.26 5.35 11.52
C THR A 175 -4.11 6.55 11.94
N THR A 176 -5.41 6.34 12.14
CA THR A 176 -6.30 7.37 12.65
C THR A 176 -6.69 7.02 14.09
N ASN A 177 -6.16 7.78 15.04
CA ASN A 177 -6.39 7.61 16.47
C ASN A 177 -7.67 8.34 16.90
N LEU A 178 -8.74 7.59 17.20
CA LEU A 178 -10.02 8.17 17.62
C LEU A 178 -9.98 8.85 19.00
N ARG A 179 -9.02 8.47 19.86
CA ARG A 179 -8.78 9.15 21.14
C ARG A 179 -8.07 10.50 20.97
N GLY A 180 -7.34 10.68 19.87
CA GLY A 180 -6.48 11.84 19.62
C GLY A 180 -5.22 11.84 20.48
N ILE A 181 -4.30 12.78 20.23
CA ILE A 181 -3.19 13.13 21.12
C ILE A 181 -3.25 14.64 21.30
N ASN A 182 -3.37 15.09 22.54
CA ASN A 182 -3.34 16.51 22.86
C ASN A 182 -1.91 17.01 22.88
N PHE A 183 -1.66 18.17 22.28
CA PHE A 183 -0.40 18.89 22.33
C PHE A 183 -0.63 20.25 22.95
N MET A 184 0.12 20.58 23.99
CA MET A 184 0.23 21.94 24.51
C MET A 184 1.18 22.72 23.60
N VAL A 185 0.69 23.80 23.00
CA VAL A 185 1.47 24.74 22.20
C VAL A 185 1.68 26.00 23.04
N ASN A 186 2.90 26.23 23.48
CA ASN A 186 3.29 27.38 24.29
C ASN A 186 3.65 28.55 23.36
N PHE A 187 3.00 29.70 23.59
CA PHE A 187 3.34 30.96 22.89
C PHE A 187 4.38 31.80 23.65
N ASP A 188 4.82 31.35 24.82
CA ASP A 188 5.87 32.00 25.62
C ASP A 188 7.21 31.27 25.45
N ASP A 189 8.14 31.89 24.73
CA ASP A 189 9.50 31.39 24.53
C ASP A 189 10.37 31.40 25.80
N SER A 190 9.92 32.14 26.84
CA SER A 190 10.64 32.29 28.11
C SER A 190 10.55 31.08 29.03
N GLY A 191 9.56 30.19 28.80
CA GLY A 191 9.35 28.96 29.56
C GLY A 191 8.90 29.18 31.02
N ARG A 192 8.47 30.39 31.39
CA ARG A 192 8.13 30.75 32.78
C ARG A 192 6.64 30.68 33.07
N ASP A 193 5.78 30.74 32.05
CA ASP A 193 4.33 30.74 32.23
C ASP A 193 3.64 29.79 31.24
N THR A 194 3.41 28.55 31.69
CA THR A 194 2.67 27.52 30.93
C THR A 194 1.15 27.77 30.89
N SER A 195 0.63 28.81 31.56
CA SER A 195 -0.80 29.13 31.55
C SER A 195 -1.26 29.84 30.27
N LYS A 196 -0.32 30.24 29.41
CA LYS A 196 -0.58 30.94 28.14
C LYS A 196 -0.52 30.04 26.90
N GLY A 197 -0.43 28.73 27.08
CA GLY A 197 -0.45 27.77 25.97
C GLY A 197 -1.88 27.47 25.48
N THR A 198 -2.01 26.98 24.25
CA THR A 198 -3.26 26.41 23.72
C THR A 198 -3.11 24.92 23.51
N VAL A 199 -4.18 24.16 23.73
CA VAL A 199 -4.20 22.72 23.49
C VAL A 199 -4.81 22.44 22.12
N ILE A 200 -4.06 21.75 21.27
CA ILE A 200 -4.54 21.23 19.99
C ILE A 200 -4.55 19.70 20.01
N THR A 201 -5.56 19.09 19.40
CA THR A 201 -5.68 17.62 19.32
C THR A 201 -5.33 17.14 17.93
N ASN A 202 -4.38 16.22 17.83
CA ASN A 202 -4.06 15.54 16.58
C ASN A 202 -4.62 14.12 16.59
N HIS A 203 -5.40 13.76 15.57
CA HIS A 203 -5.92 12.42 15.37
C HIS A 203 -5.11 11.57 14.38
N GLY A 204 -4.25 12.21 13.58
CA GLY A 204 -3.37 11.54 12.63
C GLY A 204 -2.13 11.00 13.32
N GLY A 205 -1.76 9.77 13.01
CA GLY A 205 -0.51 9.18 13.49
C GLY A 205 0.08 8.21 12.48
N PHE A 206 1.24 7.68 12.80
CA PHE A 206 1.87 6.60 12.06
C PHE A 206 2.70 5.72 12.98
N PHE A 207 2.80 4.44 12.65
CA PHE A 207 3.80 3.54 13.20
C PHE A 207 5.01 3.56 12.27
N ARG A 208 6.23 3.64 12.81
CA ARG A 208 7.49 3.58 12.05
C ARG A 208 8.35 2.46 12.60
N TYR A 209 8.56 1.42 11.78
CA TYR A 209 9.25 0.20 12.18
C TYR A 209 10.55 -0.01 11.39
N LYS A 210 11.50 -0.69 12.03
CA LYS A 210 12.74 -1.22 11.42
C LYS A 210 12.92 -2.69 11.77
N LEU A 211 13.76 -3.41 11.02
CA LEU A 211 14.19 -4.76 11.40
C LEU A 211 15.42 -4.72 12.30
N LYS A 212 15.42 -5.59 13.30
CA LYS A 212 16.60 -5.91 14.11
C LYS A 212 17.75 -6.38 13.23
N ASN A 213 18.94 -5.84 13.49
CA ASN A 213 20.21 -6.35 12.98
C ASN A 213 21.36 -5.86 13.88
N ASP A 214 22.61 -6.12 13.48
CA ASP A 214 23.80 -5.76 14.27
C ASP A 214 23.91 -4.26 14.60
N LYS A 215 23.32 -3.39 13.76
CA LYS A 215 23.32 -1.92 13.94
C LYS A 215 22.10 -1.42 14.71
N TYR A 216 20.96 -2.11 14.59
CA TYR A 216 19.68 -1.69 15.15
C TYR A 216 19.19 -2.74 16.16
N PRO A 217 19.45 -2.55 17.46
CA PRO A 217 18.92 -3.42 18.50
C PRO A 217 17.42 -3.18 18.69
N THR A 218 16.72 -4.17 19.25
CA THR A 218 15.27 -4.16 19.43
C THR A 218 14.78 -3.05 20.35
N GLY A 219 13.59 -2.51 20.07
CA GLY A 219 12.93 -1.52 20.91
C GLY A 219 12.98 -0.09 20.36
N ILE A 220 12.71 0.88 21.24
CA ILE A 220 12.79 2.30 20.93
C ILE A 220 14.27 2.73 21.02
N PRO A 221 14.81 3.50 20.05
CA PRO A 221 16.20 3.93 20.07
C PRO A 221 16.51 4.80 21.29
N THR A 222 17.75 4.74 21.76
CA THR A 222 18.22 5.47 22.94
C THR A 222 18.31 6.97 22.72
N LYS A 223 18.56 7.41 21.48
CA LYS A 223 18.56 8.84 21.15
C LYS A 223 17.13 9.36 21.07
N GLU A 224 16.85 10.42 21.84
CA GLU A 224 15.52 11.00 21.98
C GLU A 224 14.98 11.60 20.67
N ASP A 225 15.86 11.91 19.71
CA ASP A 225 15.47 12.47 18.42
C ASP A 225 15.10 11.45 17.36
N GLU A 226 15.34 10.17 17.61
CA GLU A 226 15.01 9.09 16.69
C GLU A 226 13.59 8.56 16.98
N LEU A 227 12.71 8.63 15.98
CA LEU A 227 11.33 8.16 16.08
C LEU A 227 11.12 6.90 15.23
N TYR A 228 11.37 5.73 15.81
CA TYR A 228 11.03 4.43 15.22
C TYR A 228 11.04 3.35 16.30
N TYR A 229 10.50 2.18 16.00
CA TYR A 229 10.61 0.99 16.86
C TYR A 229 11.25 -0.15 16.06
N VAL A 230 12.28 -0.77 16.63
CA VAL A 230 12.99 -1.89 16.00
C VAL A 230 12.35 -3.21 16.38
N LEU A 231 11.81 -3.92 15.39
CA LEU A 231 11.14 -5.21 15.54
C LEU A 231 12.12 -6.37 15.42
N ASP A 232 11.92 -7.39 16.25
CA ASP A 232 12.52 -8.72 16.08
C ASP A 232 11.43 -9.66 15.58
N LEU A 233 11.48 -10.06 14.31
CA LEU A 233 10.45 -10.92 13.73
C LEU A 233 10.48 -12.36 14.27
N SER A 234 11.47 -12.74 15.07
CA SER A 234 11.44 -14.01 15.83
C SER A 234 10.68 -13.90 17.15
N ASN A 235 10.35 -12.69 17.59
CA ASN A 235 9.63 -12.43 18.83
C ASN A 235 8.13 -12.27 18.53
N GLU A 236 7.30 -13.13 19.13
CA GLU A 236 5.85 -13.13 18.94
C GLU A 236 5.19 -11.80 19.33
N THR A 237 5.68 -11.14 20.38
CA THR A 237 5.14 -9.83 20.80
C THR A 237 5.43 -8.74 19.76
N HIS A 238 6.63 -8.74 19.16
CA HIS A 238 6.97 -7.79 18.11
C HIS A 238 6.21 -8.08 16.81
N LEU A 239 6.00 -9.35 16.46
CA LEU A 239 5.10 -9.72 15.37
C LEU A 239 3.67 -9.23 15.63
N GLN A 240 3.19 -9.35 16.87
CA GLN A 240 1.88 -8.83 17.24
C GLN A 240 1.80 -7.30 17.10
N TYR A 241 2.86 -6.54 17.42
CA TYR A 241 2.90 -5.09 17.17
C TYR A 241 2.77 -4.73 15.69
N LEU A 242 3.45 -5.49 14.82
CA LEU A 242 3.31 -5.31 13.38
C LEU A 242 1.87 -5.64 12.95
N LYS A 243 1.32 -6.77 13.40
CA LYS A 243 -0.06 -7.19 13.09
C LYS A 243 -1.10 -6.17 13.54
N ASP A 244 -1.00 -5.65 14.76
CA ASP A 244 -1.91 -4.64 15.29
C ASP A 244 -1.84 -3.37 14.46
N ALA A 245 -0.63 -2.91 14.08
CA ALA A 245 -0.46 -1.76 13.21
C ALA A 245 -1.03 -2.00 11.80
N THR A 246 -0.77 -3.17 11.20
CA THR A 246 -1.28 -3.57 9.89
C THR A 246 -2.80 -3.65 9.85
N LEU A 247 -3.44 -4.21 10.88
CA LEU A 247 -4.90 -4.29 10.97
C LEU A 247 -5.52 -2.92 11.28
N SER A 248 -4.81 -2.07 12.03
CA SER A 248 -5.28 -0.74 12.41
C SER A 248 -5.30 0.21 11.22
N THR A 249 -4.22 0.22 10.42
CA THR A 249 -4.15 1.07 9.23
C THR A 249 -5.24 0.76 8.21
N ALA A 250 -5.78 -0.47 8.20
CA ALA A 250 -6.80 -0.92 7.27
C ALA A 250 -8.21 -1.10 7.88
N ALA A 251 -8.43 -0.64 9.12
CA ALA A 251 -9.72 -0.76 9.80
C ALA A 251 -10.75 0.24 9.27
N PHE A 252 -11.23 0.01 8.04
CA PHE A 252 -12.16 0.90 7.34
C PHE A 252 -13.41 1.17 8.19
N PRO A 253 -13.72 2.44 8.53
CA PRO A 253 -14.81 2.78 9.43
C PRO A 253 -16.14 2.16 9.00
N ILE A 254 -16.94 1.71 9.98
CA ILE A 254 -18.27 1.08 9.81
C ILE A 254 -18.20 -0.31 9.16
N GLY A 255 -17.48 -0.46 8.05
CA GLY A 255 -17.34 -1.72 7.31
C GLY A 255 -16.58 -2.79 8.08
N LEU A 256 -15.45 -2.41 8.70
CA LEU A 256 -14.56 -3.28 9.45
C LEU A 256 -14.46 -2.80 10.91
N LYS A 257 -14.16 -3.72 11.84
CA LYS A 257 -14.05 -3.36 13.27
C LYS A 257 -12.83 -2.47 13.50
N SER A 258 -12.99 -1.44 14.35
CA SER A 258 -11.85 -0.68 14.88
C SER A 258 -10.91 -1.59 15.69
N ARG A 259 -9.67 -1.16 15.85
CA ARG A 259 -8.62 -1.92 16.54
C ARG A 259 -8.18 -1.15 17.78
N GLU A 260 -8.22 -1.77 18.95
CA GLU A 260 -7.54 -1.20 20.11
C GLU A 260 -6.03 -1.42 19.93
N VAL A 261 -5.25 -0.35 19.97
CA VAL A 261 -3.79 -0.39 19.89
C VAL A 261 -3.20 0.13 21.19
N ALA A 262 -2.12 -0.49 21.61
CA ALA A 262 -1.27 -0.04 22.72
C ALA A 262 0.10 0.39 22.16
N ILE A 263 0.51 1.61 22.44
CA ILE A 263 1.81 2.15 22.03
C ILE A 263 2.53 2.74 23.24
N SER A 264 3.86 2.69 23.23
CA SER A 264 4.66 3.30 24.29
C SER A 264 4.45 4.82 24.34
N SER A 265 4.18 5.36 25.53
CA SER A 265 4.13 6.81 25.77
C SER A 265 5.46 7.47 25.39
N GLU A 266 6.58 6.77 25.58
CA GLU A 266 7.92 7.25 25.21
C GLU A 266 8.07 7.44 23.69
N TYR A 267 7.45 6.57 22.90
CA TYR A 267 7.42 6.72 21.44
C TYR A 267 6.62 7.97 21.03
N ILE A 268 5.47 8.23 21.67
CA ILE A 268 4.65 9.41 21.36
C ILE A 268 5.33 10.71 21.77
N LYS A 269 6.11 10.72 22.86
CA LYS A 269 6.85 11.92 23.30
C LYS A 269 7.79 12.49 22.23
N ARG A 270 8.18 11.69 21.24
CA ARG A 270 9.06 12.08 20.14
C ARG A 270 8.31 12.65 18.92
N TYR A 271 6.98 12.57 18.90
CA TYR A 271 6.15 13.12 17.81
C TYR A 271 6.32 14.63 17.58
N PRO A 272 6.41 15.52 18.59
CA PRO A 272 6.48 16.95 18.34
C PRO A 272 7.65 17.34 17.44
N LYS A 273 8.86 16.81 17.72
CA LYS A 273 10.03 17.05 16.87
C LYS A 273 9.75 16.61 15.43
N TYR A 274 9.12 15.45 15.27
CA TYR A 274 8.86 14.90 13.95
C TYR A 274 7.78 15.66 13.19
N LEU A 275 6.67 16.01 13.83
CA LEU A 275 5.53 16.69 13.18
C LEU A 275 5.81 18.18 12.95
N PHE A 276 6.50 18.85 13.87
CA PHE A 276 6.64 20.32 13.86
C PHE A 276 8.06 20.81 13.61
N ASN A 277 9.02 19.90 13.38
CA ASN A 277 10.46 20.19 13.24
C ASN A 277 11.03 21.00 14.43
N LYS A 278 10.35 20.94 15.58
CA LYS A 278 10.68 21.63 16.84
C LYS A 278 10.20 20.80 18.02
N SER A 279 11.05 20.63 19.02
CA SER A 279 10.68 20.03 20.31
C SER A 279 10.32 21.08 21.37
N LYS A 280 10.85 22.31 21.25
CA LYS A 280 10.60 23.39 22.20
C LYS A 280 9.26 24.07 21.89
N GLY A 281 8.43 24.23 22.91
CA GLY A 281 7.15 24.94 22.83
C GLY A 281 5.97 24.09 22.38
N ILE A 282 6.18 22.80 22.09
CA ILE A 282 5.08 21.87 21.77
C ILE A 282 5.30 20.55 22.52
N GLU A 283 4.41 20.23 23.46
CA GLU A 283 4.55 19.05 24.33
C GLU A 283 3.29 18.17 24.25
N PRO A 284 3.43 16.83 24.10
CA PRO A 284 2.29 15.94 24.09
C PRO A 284 1.78 15.73 25.52
N LEU A 285 0.50 16.01 25.73
CA LEU A 285 -0.20 15.81 26.99
C LEU A 285 -0.72 14.37 27.04
N LEU A 286 0.10 13.48 27.60
CA LEU A 286 -0.21 12.06 27.72
C LEU A 286 -0.81 11.72 29.10
N PRO A 287 -1.74 10.77 29.19
CA PRO A 287 -2.15 10.17 30.46
C PRO A 287 -0.95 9.58 31.21
N GLU A 288 -1.04 9.50 32.54
CA GLU A 288 -0.04 8.79 33.35
C GLU A 288 0.11 7.32 32.91
N GLY A 289 1.36 6.86 32.83
CA GLY A 289 1.70 5.48 32.48
C GLY A 289 2.62 5.35 31.27
N ALA A 290 3.23 4.17 31.14
CA ALA A 290 4.17 3.86 30.07
C ALA A 290 3.48 3.52 28.73
N ILE A 291 2.18 3.25 28.75
CA ILE A 291 1.43 2.77 27.58
C ILE A 291 0.23 3.67 27.32
N TYR A 292 0.13 4.14 26.09
CA TYR A 292 -1.02 4.85 25.56
C TYR A 292 -1.90 3.90 24.75
N LYS A 293 -3.15 3.71 25.19
CA LYS A 293 -4.15 2.92 24.47
C LYS A 293 -5.13 3.80 23.73
N PHE A 294 -5.52 3.37 22.52
CA PHE A 294 -6.53 4.06 21.73
C PHE A 294 -7.24 3.12 20.75
N ASN A 295 -8.47 3.49 20.39
CA ASN A 295 -9.17 2.87 19.27
C ASN A 295 -8.67 3.50 17.97
N SER A 296 -8.16 2.65 17.09
CA SER A 296 -7.69 3.01 15.77
C SER A 296 -8.67 2.60 14.69
N VAL A 297 -8.78 3.47 13.69
CA VAL A 297 -9.42 3.18 12.40
C VAL A 297 -8.42 3.45 11.27
N ASP A 298 -8.86 3.15 10.06
CA ASP A 298 -8.08 3.27 8.83
C ASP A 298 -7.29 4.59 8.73
N GLY A 299 -6.01 4.48 8.37
CA GLY A 299 -5.11 5.62 8.22
C GLY A 299 -5.56 6.58 7.11
N GLY A 300 -6.25 6.07 6.09
CA GLY A 300 -6.72 6.79 4.91
C GLY A 300 -7.89 7.74 5.16
N VAL A 301 -8.47 7.72 6.36
CA VAL A 301 -9.41 8.74 6.82
C VAL A 301 -8.72 10.10 6.91
N ILE A 302 -7.48 10.12 7.40
CA ILE A 302 -6.68 11.34 7.56
C ILE A 302 -5.64 11.41 6.44
N ASN A 303 -4.76 10.42 6.33
CA ASN A 303 -3.65 10.38 5.38
C ASN A 303 -3.76 9.14 4.48
N ASN A 304 -4.38 9.32 3.31
CA ASN A 304 -4.53 8.25 2.33
C ASN A 304 -3.29 8.05 1.46
N GLU A 305 -2.47 9.08 1.28
CA GLU A 305 -1.31 9.10 0.39
C GLU A 305 -0.05 9.51 1.17
N PRO A 306 0.61 8.58 1.89
CA PRO A 306 1.67 8.91 2.85
C PRO A 306 3.02 9.20 2.19
N TYR A 307 3.05 9.94 1.08
CA TYR A 307 4.30 10.26 0.38
C TYR A 307 5.13 11.29 1.15
N GLY A 308 4.48 12.28 1.77
CA GLY A 308 5.19 13.34 2.50
C GLY A 308 5.98 12.80 3.68
N ILE A 309 5.37 11.90 4.47
CA ILE A 309 6.07 11.25 5.58
C ILE A 309 7.19 10.33 5.10
N GLY A 310 6.98 9.61 3.99
CA GLY A 310 7.99 8.74 3.39
C GLY A 310 9.21 9.52 2.89
N LEU A 311 8.97 10.61 2.14
CA LEU A 311 10.02 11.49 1.62
C LEU A 311 10.77 12.21 2.75
N LYS A 312 10.06 12.63 3.80
CA LYS A 312 10.67 13.23 5.00
C LYS A 312 11.67 12.27 5.66
N VAL A 313 11.28 11.01 5.88
CA VAL A 313 12.20 9.97 6.38
C VAL A 313 13.37 9.74 5.41
N LEU A 314 13.10 9.67 4.10
CA LEU A 314 14.15 9.45 3.10
C LEU A 314 15.22 10.55 3.14
N ARG A 315 14.78 11.82 3.28
CA ARG A 315 15.66 12.99 3.36
C ARG A 315 16.47 13.04 4.65
N GLU A 316 15.83 12.74 5.78
CA GLU A 316 16.49 12.63 7.08
C GLU A 316 17.66 11.64 7.03
N LYS A 317 17.46 10.51 6.36
CA LYS A 317 18.43 9.42 6.30
C LYS A 317 19.54 9.63 5.26
N ASN A 318 19.25 10.33 4.17
CA ASN A 318 20.13 10.38 3.00
C ASN A 318 20.35 11.82 2.47
N PRO A 319 20.75 12.79 3.30
CA PRO A 319 20.85 14.19 2.89
C PRO A 319 21.75 14.38 1.66
N LYS A 320 22.85 13.61 1.55
CA LYS A 320 23.79 13.73 0.42
C LYS A 320 23.22 13.14 -0.87
N SER A 321 22.52 12.01 -0.79
CA SER A 321 21.87 11.40 -1.94
C SER A 321 20.73 12.28 -2.46
N ILE A 322 20.03 12.99 -1.58
CA ILE A 322 19.01 13.98 -1.96
C ILE A 322 19.65 15.14 -2.71
N GLU A 323 20.71 15.74 -2.16
CA GLU A 323 21.45 16.85 -2.80
C GLU A 323 21.99 16.45 -4.18
N ALA A 324 22.51 15.22 -4.31
CA ALA A 324 22.99 14.68 -5.57
C ALA A 324 21.90 14.15 -6.52
N CYS A 325 20.61 14.26 -6.15
CA CYS A 325 19.47 13.73 -6.91
C CYS A 325 19.55 12.21 -7.17
N LYS A 326 20.24 11.45 -6.30
CA LYS A 326 20.39 9.99 -6.33
C LYS A 326 19.26 9.28 -5.58
N TYR A 327 18.02 9.70 -5.84
CA TYR A 327 16.85 9.10 -5.21
C TYR A 327 15.62 9.10 -6.12
N GLY A 328 14.65 8.26 -5.76
CA GLY A 328 13.34 8.20 -6.41
C GLY A 328 12.23 7.88 -5.40
N VAL A 329 11.11 8.56 -5.51
CA VAL A 329 9.87 8.28 -4.78
C VAL A 329 8.88 7.66 -5.76
N ILE A 330 8.42 6.45 -5.48
CA ILE A 330 7.41 5.75 -6.28
C ILE A 330 6.12 5.74 -5.48
N MET A 331 5.13 6.51 -5.94
CA MET A 331 3.75 6.39 -5.48
C MET A 331 3.05 5.27 -6.24
N ILE A 332 2.43 4.35 -5.51
CA ILE A 332 1.52 3.35 -6.07
C ILE A 332 0.13 3.70 -5.58
N ASP A 333 -0.72 4.11 -6.51
CA ASP A 333 -2.07 4.57 -6.19
C ASP A 333 -3.10 3.90 -7.11
N PRO A 334 -3.94 3.00 -6.56
CA PRO A 334 -5.06 2.42 -7.31
C PRO A 334 -6.17 3.43 -7.66
N PHE A 335 -6.28 4.56 -6.92
CA PHE A 335 -7.32 5.56 -7.09
C PHE A 335 -6.74 6.99 -7.06
N PRO A 336 -5.82 7.33 -7.98
CA PRO A 336 -5.21 8.65 -8.01
C PRO A 336 -6.29 9.70 -8.24
N ASN A 337 -6.30 10.74 -7.41
CA ASN A 337 -7.27 11.81 -7.54
C ASN A 337 -6.99 12.61 -8.82
N LYS A 338 -7.95 12.58 -9.76
CA LYS A 338 -7.92 13.29 -11.04
C LYS A 338 -9.16 14.16 -11.24
N ASP A 339 -9.93 14.37 -10.17
CA ASP A 339 -11.14 15.18 -10.23
C ASP A 339 -10.76 16.63 -10.56
N HIS A 340 -11.17 17.08 -11.74
CA HIS A 340 -11.10 18.49 -12.12
C HIS A 340 -12.34 19.29 -11.67
N ASP A 341 -13.39 18.58 -11.24
CA ASP A 341 -14.68 19.13 -10.85
C ASP A 341 -14.98 18.87 -9.38
N VAL A 342 -15.36 19.91 -8.64
CA VAL A 342 -15.84 19.79 -7.26
C VAL A 342 -17.36 19.61 -7.30
N ALA A 343 -17.84 18.38 -7.08
CA ALA A 343 -19.27 18.09 -7.11
C ALA A 343 -20.08 18.98 -6.16
N GLU A 344 -21.21 19.53 -6.61
CA GLU A 344 -22.12 20.31 -5.78
C GLU A 344 -22.73 19.44 -4.67
N SER A 345 -22.73 19.94 -3.44
CA SER A 345 -23.40 19.26 -2.33
C SER A 345 -24.92 19.40 -2.46
N GLY A 346 -25.65 18.28 -2.42
CA GLY A 346 -27.12 18.31 -2.33
C GLY A 346 -27.60 19.01 -1.04
N SER A 347 -28.80 19.57 -1.08
CA SER A 347 -29.38 20.38 0.01
C SER A 347 -29.95 19.61 1.21
N GLY A 348 -30.00 18.27 1.15
CA GLY A 348 -30.51 17.43 2.25
C GLY A 348 -29.53 17.28 3.41
N ILE A 349 -30.01 17.02 4.63
CA ILE A 349 -29.15 16.90 5.81
C ILE A 349 -28.12 15.76 5.72
N MET A 350 -28.49 14.63 5.10
CA MET A 350 -27.57 13.50 4.88
C MET A 350 -26.54 13.81 3.79
N SER A 351 -26.91 14.57 2.76
CA SER A 351 -25.96 15.02 1.73
C SER A 351 -25.02 16.10 2.26
N ILE A 352 -25.49 16.98 3.15
CA ILE A 352 -24.67 17.96 3.85
C ILE A 352 -23.69 17.25 4.80
N ALA A 353 -24.13 16.26 5.57
CA ALA A 353 -23.25 15.49 6.46
C ALA A 353 -22.16 14.71 5.68
N GLY A 354 -22.53 14.07 4.57
CA GLY A 354 -21.59 13.43 3.66
C GLY A 354 -20.62 14.44 3.01
N GLY A 355 -21.14 15.59 2.59
CA GLY A 355 -20.36 16.69 2.05
C GLY A 355 -19.37 17.28 3.05
N LEU A 356 -19.76 17.43 4.32
CA LEU A 356 -18.89 17.89 5.41
C LEU A 356 -17.77 16.88 5.69
N LEU A 357 -18.08 15.58 5.73
CA LEU A 357 -17.07 14.54 5.88
C LEU A 357 -16.06 14.54 4.71
N LYS A 358 -16.57 14.66 3.47
CA LYS A 358 -15.73 14.78 2.26
C LYS A 358 -14.86 16.04 2.31
N ALA A 359 -15.43 17.19 2.69
CA ALA A 359 -14.72 18.45 2.82
C ALA A 359 -13.63 18.39 3.90
N LEU A 360 -13.92 17.84 5.08
CA LEU A 360 -12.95 17.62 6.15
C LEU A 360 -11.81 16.70 5.69
N ARG A 361 -12.13 15.57 5.03
CA ARG A 361 -11.12 14.66 4.47
C ARG A 361 -10.24 15.38 3.45
N ASN A 362 -10.83 16.11 2.51
CA ASN A 362 -10.09 16.85 1.47
C ASN A 362 -9.21 17.96 2.07
N GLN A 363 -9.72 18.72 3.05
CA GLN A 363 -8.96 19.77 3.73
C GLN A 363 -7.78 19.19 4.52
N VAL A 364 -7.96 18.03 5.16
CA VAL A 364 -6.90 17.33 5.88
C VAL A 364 -5.84 16.79 4.90
N MET A 365 -6.23 16.30 3.72
CA MET A 365 -5.29 15.92 2.67
C MET A 365 -4.49 17.12 2.14
N PHE A 366 -5.13 18.28 1.92
CA PHE A 366 -4.43 19.50 1.50
C PHE A 366 -3.44 19.99 2.56
N ASN A 367 -3.79 19.88 3.85
CA ASN A 367 -2.94 20.36 4.94
C ASN A 367 -1.79 19.39 5.32
N GLN A 368 -1.57 18.31 4.58
CA GLN A 368 -0.46 17.39 4.86
C GLN A 368 0.90 17.93 4.43
N ASP A 369 1.92 17.65 5.25
CA ASP A 369 3.34 17.75 4.88
C ASP A 369 3.52 17.07 3.51
N GLY A 370 3.92 17.82 2.48
CA GLY A 370 4.09 17.27 1.14
C GLY A 370 3.76 18.23 0.00
N ILE A 371 2.88 19.22 0.18
CA ILE A 371 2.58 20.20 -0.89
C ILE A 371 3.83 20.99 -1.28
N LEU A 372 4.60 21.48 -0.31
CA LEU A 372 5.87 22.17 -0.58
C LEU A 372 6.87 21.25 -1.30
N ASP A 373 6.80 19.94 -1.02
CA ASP A 373 7.64 18.95 -1.70
C ASP A 373 7.12 18.62 -3.09
N ALA A 374 5.80 18.65 -3.34
CA ALA A 374 5.23 18.52 -4.67
C ALA A 374 5.73 19.64 -5.61
N LEU A 375 5.99 20.83 -5.05
CA LEU A 375 6.57 21.99 -5.76
C LEU A 375 8.07 21.87 -6.05
N ASP A 376 8.78 20.88 -5.49
CA ASP A 376 10.20 20.62 -5.81
C ASP A 376 10.34 20.19 -7.29
N MET A 377 11.00 21.04 -8.08
CA MET A 377 11.12 20.97 -9.54
C MET A 377 12.23 20.00 -10.02
N THR A 378 12.80 19.20 -9.12
CA THR A 378 13.86 18.26 -9.49
C THR A 378 13.34 17.18 -10.42
N ASP A 379 13.82 17.19 -11.66
CA ASP A 379 13.33 16.30 -12.72
C ASP A 379 13.51 14.81 -12.38
N ARG A 380 12.49 14.00 -12.69
CA ARG A 380 12.49 12.53 -12.56
C ARG A 380 12.94 12.01 -11.19
N THR A 381 12.46 12.60 -10.10
CA THR A 381 12.63 12.08 -8.72
C THR A 381 11.33 11.55 -8.11
N LYS A 382 10.18 11.87 -8.71
CA LYS A 382 8.85 11.45 -8.26
C LYS A 382 8.14 10.72 -9.38
N PHE A 383 7.56 9.57 -9.05
CA PHE A 383 6.96 8.68 -10.02
C PHE A 383 5.62 8.17 -9.50
N LEU A 384 4.67 7.94 -10.42
CA LEU A 384 3.35 7.39 -10.11
C LEU A 384 3.15 6.11 -10.92
N ILE A 385 2.73 5.05 -10.23
CA ILE A 385 2.18 3.84 -10.83
C ILE A 385 0.68 3.84 -10.54
N GLU A 386 -0.10 4.02 -11.59
CA GLU A 386 -1.57 4.00 -11.55
C GLU A 386 -2.13 2.88 -12.45
N PRO A 387 -3.36 2.39 -12.20
CA PRO A 387 -4.02 1.42 -13.05
C PRO A 387 -4.20 1.96 -14.47
N ILE A 388 -3.64 1.26 -15.45
CA ILE A 388 -3.85 1.53 -16.87
C ILE A 388 -4.11 0.21 -17.57
N ARG A 389 -5.35 0.00 -17.97
CA ARG A 389 -5.77 -1.11 -18.83
C ARG A 389 -5.99 -0.58 -20.25
N LYS A 390 -5.64 -1.37 -21.25
CA LYS A 390 -5.95 -1.04 -22.65
C LYS A 390 -6.79 -2.15 -23.24
N ILE A 391 -7.70 -1.78 -24.12
CA ILE A 391 -8.47 -2.72 -24.93
C ILE A 391 -8.30 -2.35 -26.39
N GLU A 392 -8.25 -3.37 -27.25
CA GLU A 392 -8.30 -3.14 -28.68
C GLU A 392 -9.75 -2.93 -29.10
N LYS A 393 -10.02 -1.79 -29.73
CA LYS A 393 -11.32 -1.45 -30.30
C LYS A 393 -11.07 -0.86 -31.69
N ASP A 394 -11.67 -1.47 -32.71
CA ASP A 394 -11.55 -1.04 -34.11
C ASP A 394 -10.08 -0.90 -34.58
N GLY A 395 -9.21 -1.84 -34.18
CA GLY A 395 -7.78 -1.84 -34.51
C GLY A 395 -6.95 -0.78 -33.77
N LYS A 396 -7.52 -0.11 -32.76
CA LYS A 396 -6.84 0.88 -31.92
C LYS A 396 -6.87 0.48 -30.45
N TRP A 397 -5.74 0.67 -29.77
CA TRP A 397 -5.67 0.52 -28.32
C TRP A 397 -6.25 1.76 -27.65
N VAL A 398 -7.35 1.57 -26.93
CA VAL A 398 -8.04 2.63 -26.17
C VAL A 398 -8.08 2.29 -24.69
N ARG A 399 -8.07 3.31 -23.83
CA ARG A 399 -8.29 3.14 -22.38
C ARG A 399 -9.81 3.01 -22.15
N PRO A 400 -10.29 1.92 -21.54
CA PRO A 400 -11.69 1.77 -21.17
C PRO A 400 -12.04 2.73 -20.02
N LYS A 401 -13.34 2.91 -19.75
CA LYS A 401 -13.82 3.77 -18.66
C LYS A 401 -13.25 3.36 -17.29
N ASN A 402 -13.20 2.05 -17.04
CA ASN A 402 -12.77 1.49 -15.77
C ASN A 402 -11.59 0.54 -15.97
N ASP A 403 -10.50 0.81 -15.25
CA ASP A 403 -9.31 -0.02 -15.27
C ASP A 403 -9.41 -1.19 -14.29
N LEU A 404 -9.90 -0.96 -13.07
CA LEU A 404 -9.95 -1.93 -11.97
C LEU A 404 -11.34 -2.55 -11.78
N ALA A 405 -11.39 -3.86 -11.58
CA ALA A 405 -12.60 -4.60 -11.27
C ALA A 405 -13.03 -4.47 -9.80
N ALA A 406 -12.11 -4.17 -8.88
CA ALA A 406 -12.41 -3.95 -7.47
C ALA A 406 -12.89 -2.51 -7.15
N ALA A 407 -12.79 -1.58 -8.11
CA ALA A 407 -13.15 -0.16 -7.92
C ALA A 407 -14.59 0.14 -7.49
N PRO A 408 -15.63 -0.53 -8.01
CA PRO A 408 -17.01 -0.20 -7.66
C PRO A 408 -17.30 -0.31 -6.17
N ILE A 409 -18.38 0.35 -5.72
CA ILE A 409 -18.82 0.33 -4.32
C ILE A 409 -17.70 0.91 -3.42
N GLY A 410 -17.02 1.96 -3.89
CA GLY A 410 -15.93 2.61 -3.15
C GLY A 410 -14.73 1.71 -2.87
N GLY A 411 -14.39 0.79 -3.78
CA GLY A 411 -13.27 -0.13 -3.64
C GLY A 411 -13.60 -1.44 -2.90
N PHE A 412 -14.88 -1.75 -2.64
CA PHE A 412 -15.32 -2.97 -1.96
C PHE A 412 -15.65 -4.13 -2.91
N ALA A 413 -15.79 -3.89 -4.22
CA ALA A 413 -16.22 -4.92 -5.16
C ALA A 413 -15.27 -6.13 -5.20
N GLY A 414 -13.98 -5.95 -4.91
CA GLY A 414 -13.02 -7.06 -4.83
C GLY A 414 -13.37 -8.10 -3.77
N PHE A 415 -14.13 -7.77 -2.72
CA PHE A 415 -14.60 -8.78 -1.76
C PHE A 415 -15.63 -9.75 -2.37
N LEU A 416 -16.33 -9.34 -3.44
CA LEU A 416 -17.42 -10.10 -4.05
C LEU A 416 -16.92 -11.25 -4.92
N SER A 417 -15.74 -11.12 -5.52
CA SER A 417 -15.19 -12.11 -6.45
C SER A 417 -13.67 -12.20 -6.37
N ARG A 418 -13.17 -13.43 -6.33
CA ARG A 418 -11.74 -13.72 -6.45
C ARG A 418 -11.19 -13.23 -7.79
N ASP A 419 -11.97 -13.36 -8.86
CA ASP A 419 -11.56 -13.01 -10.22
C ASP A 419 -11.34 -11.51 -10.38
N PHE A 420 -12.07 -10.68 -9.63
CA PHE A 420 -11.85 -9.23 -9.61
C PHE A 420 -10.48 -8.89 -9.03
N ARG A 421 -10.11 -9.55 -7.93
CA ARG A 421 -8.80 -9.36 -7.28
C ARG A 421 -7.66 -9.95 -8.10
N GLU A 422 -7.87 -11.10 -8.74
CA GLU A 422 -6.89 -11.69 -9.64
C GLU A 422 -6.61 -10.82 -10.86
N HIS A 423 -7.67 -10.28 -11.48
CA HIS A 423 -7.55 -9.31 -12.55
C HIS A 423 -6.71 -8.10 -12.11
N ASP A 424 -7.07 -7.46 -10.99
CA ASP A 424 -6.40 -6.25 -10.52
C ASP A 424 -4.94 -6.52 -10.12
N PHE A 425 -4.64 -7.68 -9.53
CA PHE A 425 -3.27 -8.12 -9.23
C PHE A 425 -2.41 -8.28 -10.49
N GLN A 426 -2.93 -8.95 -11.53
CA GLN A 426 -2.18 -9.08 -12.79
C GLN A 426 -2.03 -7.74 -13.50
N LEU A 427 -3.05 -6.87 -13.45
CA LEU A 427 -2.94 -5.51 -13.98
C LEU A 427 -1.84 -4.72 -13.25
N GLY A 428 -1.72 -4.86 -11.93
CA GLY A 428 -0.63 -4.30 -11.14
C GLY A 428 0.74 -4.79 -11.59
N ARG A 429 0.90 -6.12 -11.77
CA ARG A 429 2.15 -6.70 -12.31
C ARG A 429 2.49 -6.12 -13.68
N LYS A 430 1.50 -6.04 -14.59
CA LYS A 430 1.67 -5.49 -15.94
C LYS A 430 2.07 -4.01 -15.92
N ASN A 431 1.38 -3.20 -15.12
CA ASN A 431 1.67 -1.77 -15.03
C ASN A 431 3.07 -1.53 -14.43
N CYS A 432 3.50 -2.33 -13.45
CA CYS A 432 4.86 -2.29 -12.95
C CYS A 432 5.89 -2.66 -14.02
N GLN A 433 5.64 -3.69 -14.83
CA GLN A 433 6.51 -4.06 -15.95
C GLN A 433 6.73 -2.89 -16.93
N VAL A 434 5.64 -2.27 -17.37
CA VAL A 434 5.69 -1.12 -18.27
C VAL A 434 6.39 0.07 -17.60
N PHE A 435 6.08 0.33 -16.33
CA PHE A 435 6.69 1.39 -15.55
C PHE A 435 8.22 1.27 -15.46
N LEU A 436 8.74 0.09 -15.10
CA LEU A 436 10.18 -0.15 -14.97
C LEU A 436 10.93 -0.04 -16.31
N ARG A 437 10.28 -0.41 -17.42
CA ARG A 437 10.91 -0.40 -18.75
C ARG A 437 10.95 0.99 -19.39
N TYR A 438 9.97 1.85 -19.12
CA TYR A 438 9.76 3.08 -19.91
C TYR A 438 9.53 4.36 -19.11
N TYR A 439 9.30 4.28 -17.80
CA TYR A 439 8.96 5.46 -16.98
C TYR A 439 9.95 5.67 -15.85
N PHE A 440 10.38 4.60 -15.17
CA PHE A 440 11.32 4.65 -14.06
C PHE A 440 12.77 4.73 -14.52
N ALA A 441 13.14 5.87 -15.10
CA ALA A 441 14.39 6.06 -15.81
C ALA A 441 15.00 7.45 -15.59
N VAL A 442 16.31 7.54 -15.77
CA VAL A 442 17.06 8.81 -15.82
C VAL A 442 17.37 9.19 -17.27
N ALA A 443 17.53 10.47 -17.55
CA ALA A 443 18.05 10.94 -18.84
C ALA A 443 19.44 10.35 -19.08
N SER A 444 19.79 10.09 -20.34
CA SER A 444 21.05 9.39 -20.66
C SER A 444 22.30 10.17 -20.27
N GLU A 445 22.21 11.49 -20.23
CA GLU A 445 23.27 12.39 -19.75
C GLU A 445 23.46 12.34 -18.23
N ASP A 446 22.43 11.95 -17.48
CA ASP A 446 22.43 11.91 -16.01
C ASP A 446 22.84 10.55 -15.42
N ILE A 447 23.12 9.55 -16.25
CA ILE A 447 23.35 8.16 -15.78
C ILE A 447 24.50 8.09 -14.78
N GLU A 448 25.66 8.67 -15.10
CA GLU A 448 26.83 8.62 -14.23
C GLU A 448 26.56 9.39 -12.92
N LYS A 449 26.01 10.61 -13.04
CA LYS A 449 25.68 11.46 -11.91
C LYS A 449 24.68 10.81 -10.95
N ARG A 450 23.61 10.18 -11.46
CA ARG A 450 22.50 9.68 -10.64
C ARG A 450 22.65 8.22 -10.24
N LEU A 451 23.20 7.36 -11.10
CA LEU A 451 23.31 5.92 -10.87
C LEU A 451 24.74 5.47 -10.51
N SER A 452 25.72 6.37 -10.56
CA SER A 452 27.13 6.08 -10.23
C SER A 452 27.72 4.96 -11.09
N ILE A 453 27.32 4.92 -12.37
CA ILE A 453 27.85 4.00 -13.38
C ILE A 453 28.07 4.67 -14.73
N VAL A 454 29.05 4.16 -15.48
CA VAL A 454 29.23 4.46 -16.90
C VAL A 454 28.86 3.20 -17.70
N PRO A 455 27.65 3.12 -18.28
CA PRO A 455 27.24 1.92 -19.01
C PRO A 455 28.03 1.78 -20.31
N ASN A 456 28.55 0.57 -20.56
CA ASN A 456 29.17 0.21 -21.84
C ASN A 456 28.11 0.12 -22.96
N SER A 457 28.56 -0.09 -24.21
CA SER A 457 27.64 -0.21 -25.36
C SER A 457 26.63 -1.34 -25.18
N ALA A 458 27.05 -2.52 -24.71
CA ALA A 458 26.18 -3.68 -24.52
C ALA A 458 25.03 -3.41 -23.52
N ILE A 459 25.31 -2.69 -22.43
CA ILE A 459 24.30 -2.25 -21.45
C ILE A 459 23.33 -1.25 -22.10
N LYS A 460 23.84 -0.27 -22.84
CA LYS A 460 23.01 0.73 -23.53
C LYS A 460 22.12 0.07 -24.58
N ASP A 461 22.69 -0.79 -25.42
CA ASP A 461 21.98 -1.54 -26.46
C ASP A 461 20.83 -2.35 -25.86
N ARG A 462 21.06 -2.98 -24.70
CA ARG A 462 20.04 -3.81 -24.05
C ARG A 462 18.92 -2.98 -23.40
N TYR A 463 19.23 -1.91 -22.69
CA TYR A 463 18.27 -1.27 -21.78
C TYR A 463 17.85 0.15 -22.14
N GLN A 464 18.64 0.88 -22.93
CA GLN A 464 18.31 2.25 -23.30
C GLN A 464 17.07 2.28 -24.21
N PHE A 465 16.23 3.29 -24.03
CA PHE A 465 15.06 3.55 -24.86
C PHE A 465 14.96 5.03 -25.21
N SER A 466 14.00 5.40 -26.07
CA SER A 466 13.75 6.78 -26.45
C SER A 466 12.32 7.21 -26.19
N VAL A 467 12.12 8.53 -26.10
CA VAL A 467 10.80 9.18 -26.18
C VAL A 467 10.84 10.20 -27.33
N PRO A 468 9.99 10.06 -28.37
CA PRO A 468 9.02 8.98 -28.61
C PRO A 468 9.67 7.59 -28.73
N ALA A 469 8.87 6.54 -28.46
CA ALA A 469 9.35 5.16 -28.49
C ALA A 469 9.93 4.79 -29.86
N MET A 470 11.07 4.09 -29.87
CA MET A 470 11.80 3.65 -31.07
C MET A 470 12.31 4.77 -31.99
N ASP A 471 12.27 6.05 -31.56
CA ASP A 471 12.82 7.17 -32.30
C ASP A 471 14.35 7.30 -32.08
N PRO A 472 15.18 7.15 -33.13
CA PRO A 472 16.63 7.33 -33.04
C PRO A 472 17.03 8.74 -32.58
N ASN A 473 16.23 9.75 -32.91
CA ASN A 473 16.46 11.15 -32.57
C ASN A 473 15.69 11.58 -31.30
N GLY A 474 14.82 10.71 -30.78
CA GLY A 474 14.09 10.95 -29.55
C GLY A 474 15.02 11.03 -28.34
N GLU A 475 14.57 11.72 -27.30
CA GLU A 475 15.30 11.86 -26.04
C GLU A 475 15.54 10.48 -25.42
N LYS A 476 16.79 10.21 -25.02
CA LYS A 476 17.22 8.88 -24.60
C LYS A 476 17.19 8.73 -23.09
N PHE A 477 16.70 7.59 -22.62
CA PHE A 477 16.56 7.29 -21.22
C PHE A 477 17.15 5.92 -20.87
N PHE A 478 17.57 5.79 -19.61
CA PHE A 478 18.11 4.56 -19.06
C PHE A 478 17.36 4.16 -17.78
N PRO A 479 16.84 2.92 -17.68
CA PRO A 479 16.03 2.50 -16.54
C PRO A 479 16.86 2.46 -15.25
N ILE A 480 16.29 2.98 -14.16
CA ILE A 480 16.92 2.95 -12.83
C ILE A 480 16.97 1.51 -12.32
N ILE A 481 15.92 0.72 -12.54
CA ILE A 481 15.89 -0.73 -12.28
C ILE A 481 15.74 -1.44 -13.64
N PRO A 482 16.80 -2.06 -14.18
CA PRO A 482 16.71 -2.78 -15.44
C PRO A 482 15.91 -4.09 -15.29
N ASP A 483 14.97 -4.36 -16.19
CA ASP A 483 14.23 -5.62 -16.24
C ASP A 483 15.03 -6.68 -17.00
N MET A 484 15.52 -7.71 -16.29
CA MET A 484 16.36 -8.77 -16.87
C MET A 484 15.68 -9.58 -17.98
N ARG A 485 14.37 -9.45 -18.14
CA ARG A 485 13.60 -10.10 -19.21
C ARG A 485 13.68 -9.36 -20.54
N VAL A 486 14.26 -8.16 -20.58
CA VAL A 486 14.48 -7.39 -21.81
C VAL A 486 15.77 -7.84 -22.49
N LEU A 487 15.72 -8.02 -23.82
CA LEU A 487 16.88 -8.30 -24.68
C LEU A 487 17.35 -7.04 -25.41
N ARG A 488 16.41 -6.21 -25.87
CA ARG A 488 16.68 -4.89 -26.48
C ARG A 488 15.49 -3.96 -26.29
N ASN A 489 15.59 -3.04 -25.35
CA ASN A 489 14.47 -2.19 -24.93
C ASN A 489 14.04 -1.22 -26.04
N PHE A 490 15.00 -0.67 -26.79
CA PHE A 490 14.75 0.24 -27.90
C PHE A 490 13.82 -0.35 -28.97
N ASP A 491 13.91 -1.67 -29.24
CA ASP A 491 13.09 -2.38 -30.23
C ASP A 491 11.95 -3.20 -29.60
N ASN A 492 11.71 -3.03 -28.29
CA ASN A 492 10.78 -3.86 -27.51
C ASN A 492 11.01 -5.39 -27.66
N GLN A 493 12.27 -5.82 -27.76
CA GLN A 493 12.61 -7.25 -27.79
C GLN A 493 12.80 -7.79 -26.37
N VAL A 494 12.11 -8.90 -26.09
CA VAL A 494 12.05 -9.53 -24.76
C VAL A 494 12.33 -11.02 -24.84
N ASP A 495 12.83 -11.58 -23.76
CA ASP A 495 13.27 -12.98 -23.66
C ASP A 495 12.10 -13.92 -23.38
N LYS A 496 11.29 -14.18 -24.42
CA LYS A 496 10.16 -15.12 -24.34
C LYS A 496 10.62 -16.57 -24.19
N ILE A 497 11.87 -16.89 -24.56
CA ILE A 497 12.42 -18.25 -24.48
C ILE A 497 12.57 -18.65 -23.02
N ASN A 498 13.22 -17.80 -22.21
CA ASN A 498 13.48 -18.13 -20.81
C ASN A 498 12.34 -17.75 -19.86
N TYR A 499 11.57 -16.70 -20.20
CA TYR A 499 10.54 -16.15 -19.29
C TYR A 499 9.10 -16.30 -19.78
N GLY A 500 8.87 -16.83 -20.99
CA GLY A 500 7.53 -17.11 -21.51
C GLY A 500 6.59 -15.89 -21.41
N LYS A 501 5.43 -16.08 -20.78
CA LYS A 501 4.42 -15.04 -20.58
C LYS A 501 4.85 -13.89 -19.65
N ASP A 502 5.85 -14.10 -18.78
CA ASP A 502 6.33 -13.04 -17.88
C ASP A 502 7.29 -12.06 -18.59
N ALA A 503 7.84 -12.46 -19.74
CA ALA A 503 8.62 -11.55 -20.60
C ALA A 503 7.77 -10.36 -21.09
N GLU A 504 6.47 -10.58 -21.28
CA GLU A 504 5.51 -9.60 -21.75
C GLU A 504 4.11 -9.94 -21.24
N ILE A 505 3.73 -9.33 -20.12
CA ILE A 505 2.46 -9.61 -19.45
C ILE A 505 1.31 -9.04 -20.28
N GLN A 506 0.40 -9.92 -20.69
CA GLN A 506 -0.80 -9.55 -21.43
C GLN A 506 -1.89 -9.06 -20.47
N ASP A 507 -2.83 -8.24 -20.98
CA ASP A 507 -4.03 -7.91 -20.20
C ASP A 507 -4.85 -9.17 -19.98
N LEU A 508 -5.38 -9.34 -18.77
CA LEU A 508 -6.40 -10.36 -18.52
C LEU A 508 -7.75 -9.89 -19.09
N PRO A 509 -8.62 -10.83 -19.51
CA PRO A 509 -10.02 -10.51 -19.79
C PRO A 509 -10.65 -9.81 -18.58
N TYR A 510 -11.44 -8.77 -18.85
CA TYR A 510 -12.13 -8.05 -17.79
C TYR A 510 -13.19 -8.97 -17.15
N PRO A 511 -13.15 -9.20 -15.83
CA PRO A 511 -13.93 -10.27 -15.20
C PRO A 511 -15.42 -9.93 -15.14
N LYS A 512 -16.27 -10.96 -15.16
CA LYS A 512 -17.74 -10.81 -15.11
C LYS A 512 -18.34 -11.68 -14.01
N LEU A 513 -19.28 -11.13 -13.26
CA LEU A 513 -20.02 -11.78 -12.18
C LEU A 513 -21.46 -12.07 -12.63
N SER A 514 -21.92 -13.30 -12.41
CA SER A 514 -23.32 -13.65 -12.58
C SER A 514 -24.12 -13.20 -11.35
N PHE A 515 -24.97 -12.19 -11.52
CA PHE A 515 -25.75 -11.70 -10.38
C PHE A 515 -26.78 -12.74 -9.89
N SER A 516 -27.32 -13.56 -10.78
CA SER A 516 -28.26 -14.62 -10.41
C SER A 516 -27.59 -15.70 -9.53
N GLU A 517 -26.35 -16.10 -9.85
CA GLU A 517 -25.56 -17.02 -9.04
C GLU A 517 -25.19 -16.39 -7.68
N PHE A 518 -24.80 -15.11 -7.69
CA PHE A 518 -24.51 -14.35 -6.47
C PHE A 518 -25.74 -14.26 -5.56
N GLU A 519 -26.90 -13.87 -6.10
CA GLU A 519 -28.15 -13.76 -5.36
C GLU A 519 -28.58 -15.11 -4.78
N SER A 520 -28.51 -16.19 -5.59
CA SER A 520 -28.83 -17.55 -5.16
C SER A 520 -28.00 -17.98 -3.95
N ARG A 521 -26.70 -17.65 -3.94
CA ARG A 521 -25.77 -18.05 -2.87
C ARG A 521 -25.86 -17.17 -1.62
N TYR A 522 -25.96 -15.85 -1.76
CA TYR A 522 -25.70 -14.93 -0.65
C TYR A 522 -26.93 -14.21 -0.09
N LYS A 523 -28.07 -14.21 -0.78
CA LYS A 523 -29.29 -13.50 -0.34
C LYS A 523 -29.71 -13.83 1.08
N SER A 524 -29.78 -15.12 1.43
CA SER A 524 -30.16 -15.52 2.79
C SER A 524 -29.15 -15.03 3.82
N LYS A 525 -27.85 -15.18 3.53
CA LYS A 525 -26.77 -14.77 4.43
C LYS A 525 -26.79 -13.26 4.69
N ILE A 526 -26.98 -12.45 3.65
CA ILE A 526 -27.11 -10.99 3.75
C ILE A 526 -28.33 -10.63 4.61
N LYS A 527 -29.50 -11.21 4.33
CA LYS A 527 -30.72 -10.98 5.11
C LYS A 527 -30.57 -11.34 6.58
N ASP A 528 -29.93 -12.47 6.86
CA ASP A 528 -29.71 -12.94 8.23
C ASP A 528 -28.76 -12.03 8.98
N ARG A 529 -27.68 -11.59 8.33
CA ARG A 529 -26.74 -10.64 8.92
C ARG A 529 -27.40 -9.29 9.20
N ILE A 530 -28.14 -8.71 8.25
CA ILE A 530 -28.90 -7.47 8.45
C ILE A 530 -29.84 -7.61 9.65
N GLY A 531 -30.57 -8.73 9.73
CA GLY A 531 -31.51 -8.94 10.83
C GLY A 531 -30.84 -9.02 12.20
N LEU A 532 -29.65 -9.62 12.27
CA LEU A 532 -28.86 -9.65 13.50
C LEU A 532 -28.29 -8.29 13.84
N ILE A 533 -27.80 -7.51 12.87
CA ILE A 533 -27.34 -6.13 13.10
C ILE A 533 -28.48 -5.30 13.73
N VAL A 534 -29.67 -5.32 13.13
CA VAL A 534 -30.85 -4.59 13.64
C VAL A 534 -31.23 -5.05 15.04
N LYS A 535 -31.17 -6.37 15.30
CA LYS A 535 -31.44 -6.94 16.63
C LYS A 535 -30.52 -6.37 17.70
N HIS A 536 -29.22 -6.27 17.41
CA HIS A 536 -28.23 -5.85 18.40
C HIS A 536 -28.16 -4.31 18.55
N LEU A 537 -28.53 -3.55 17.51
CA LEU A 537 -28.63 -2.09 17.59
C LEU A 537 -29.86 -1.62 18.39
N LEU A 538 -31.03 -2.22 18.19
CA LEU A 538 -32.27 -1.74 18.81
C LEU A 538 -32.42 -2.11 20.29
N LYS A 539 -31.60 -3.04 20.82
CA LYS A 539 -31.55 -3.58 22.21
C LYS A 539 -32.87 -4.14 22.79
N ASN A 540 -34.04 -3.67 22.35
CA ASN A 540 -35.37 -4.12 22.73
C ASN A 540 -35.84 -5.27 21.82
N LYS A 541 -36.12 -6.44 22.41
CA LYS A 541 -36.51 -7.66 21.69
C LYS A 541 -37.82 -7.52 20.89
N PHE A 542 -38.78 -6.75 21.39
CA PHE A 542 -40.07 -6.55 20.72
C PHE A 542 -39.93 -5.60 19.51
N LEU A 543 -39.27 -4.45 19.67
CA LEU A 543 -39.03 -3.50 18.58
C LEU A 543 -38.14 -4.10 17.49
N SER A 544 -37.11 -4.85 17.87
CA SER A 544 -36.25 -5.55 16.90
C SER A 544 -36.97 -6.68 16.17
N PHE A 545 -37.86 -7.42 16.86
CA PHE A 545 -38.73 -8.40 16.21
C PHE A 545 -39.66 -7.72 15.21
N LEU A 546 -40.35 -6.63 15.60
CA LEU A 546 -41.24 -5.87 14.73
C LEU A 546 -40.49 -5.33 13.50
N ALA A 547 -39.33 -4.68 13.71
CA ALA A 547 -38.51 -4.15 12.63
C ALA A 547 -38.06 -5.25 11.65
N ASN A 548 -37.59 -6.39 12.17
CA ASN A 548 -37.15 -7.51 11.35
C ASN A 548 -38.28 -8.25 10.64
N PHE A 549 -39.44 -8.41 11.30
CA PHE A 549 -40.61 -9.11 10.81
C PHE A 549 -41.31 -8.33 9.69
N PHE A 550 -41.43 -7.01 9.83
CA PHE A 550 -42.17 -6.20 8.87
C PHE A 550 -41.31 -5.58 7.76
N TYR A 551 -40.02 -5.27 7.98
CA TYR A 551 -39.33 -4.38 7.02
C TYR A 551 -37.82 -4.62 6.83
N ALA A 552 -37.04 -4.70 7.91
CA ALA A 552 -35.60 -4.44 7.85
C ALA A 552 -34.80 -5.45 7.02
N LYS A 553 -35.07 -6.76 7.13
CA LYS A 553 -34.36 -7.79 6.34
C LYS A 553 -34.63 -7.64 4.84
N ASN A 554 -35.88 -7.44 4.46
CA ASN A 554 -36.29 -7.39 3.04
C ASN A 554 -35.93 -6.06 2.40
N ALA A 555 -36.23 -4.94 3.08
CA ALA A 555 -35.88 -3.60 2.59
C ALA A 555 -34.36 -3.40 2.55
N GLY A 556 -33.65 -3.83 3.60
CA GLY A 556 -32.18 -3.76 3.65
C GLY A 556 -31.53 -4.59 2.55
N TYR A 557 -32.01 -5.83 2.31
CA TYR A 557 -31.52 -6.62 1.19
C TYR A 557 -31.85 -5.99 -0.17
N LYS A 558 -33.06 -5.45 -0.35
CA LYS A 558 -33.45 -4.78 -1.60
C LYS A 558 -32.51 -3.61 -1.90
N PHE A 559 -32.21 -2.77 -0.90
CA PHE A 559 -31.24 -1.68 -1.03
C PHE A 559 -29.85 -2.19 -1.43
N VAL A 560 -29.32 -3.21 -0.74
CA VAL A 560 -28.02 -3.81 -1.08
C VAL A 560 -28.03 -4.37 -2.50
N LYS A 561 -29.09 -5.10 -2.88
CA LYS A 561 -29.25 -5.67 -4.22
C LYS A 561 -29.22 -4.58 -5.30
N GLU A 562 -30.05 -3.56 -5.17
CA GLU A 562 -30.15 -2.46 -6.15
C GLU A 562 -28.83 -1.70 -6.28
N ALA A 563 -28.14 -1.44 -5.15
CA ALA A 563 -26.82 -0.82 -5.17
C ALA A 563 -25.77 -1.70 -5.89
N LEU A 564 -25.74 -3.01 -5.61
CA LEU A 564 -24.80 -3.92 -6.26
C LEU A 564 -25.08 -4.07 -7.76
N GLU A 565 -26.34 -4.27 -8.17
CA GLU A 565 -26.71 -4.40 -9.59
C GLU A 565 -26.35 -3.13 -10.37
N LYS A 566 -26.66 -1.95 -9.79
CA LYS A 566 -26.33 -0.66 -10.40
C LYS A 566 -24.81 -0.48 -10.54
N GLU A 567 -24.07 -0.58 -9.43
CA GLU A 567 -22.63 -0.34 -9.42
C GLU A 567 -21.88 -1.33 -10.32
N LEU A 568 -22.22 -2.63 -10.27
CA LEU A 568 -21.57 -3.62 -11.13
C LEU A 568 -21.98 -3.47 -12.60
N GLY A 569 -23.23 -3.09 -12.88
CA GLY A 569 -23.73 -2.85 -14.24
C GLY A 569 -23.08 -1.63 -14.90
N GLU A 570 -23.03 -0.49 -14.20
CA GLU A 570 -22.39 0.75 -14.68
C GLU A 570 -20.88 0.59 -14.91
N ASN A 571 -20.27 -0.41 -14.26
CA ASN A 571 -18.86 -0.73 -14.39
C ASN A 571 -18.55 -1.91 -15.33
N ASP A 572 -19.56 -2.42 -16.04
CA ASP A 572 -19.43 -3.54 -16.99
C ASP A 572 -18.84 -4.80 -16.32
N LEU A 573 -19.34 -5.15 -15.14
CA LEU A 573 -18.89 -6.32 -14.36
C LEU A 573 -19.96 -7.40 -14.23
N LEU A 574 -21.14 -7.22 -14.82
CA LEU A 574 -22.20 -8.23 -14.85
C LEU A 574 -22.16 -9.04 -16.16
N LYS A 575 -22.50 -10.33 -16.07
CA LYS A 575 -22.68 -11.21 -17.24
C LYS A 575 -23.95 -10.92 -18.01
#